data_AF-A0A7S2FUW2-F1
#
_entry.id   AF-A0A7S2FUW2-F1
#
_cell.length_a   1.000
_cell.length_b   1.000
_cell.length_c   1.000
_cell.angle_alpha   90.00
_cell.angle_beta   90.00
_cell.angle_gamma   90.00
#
_symmetry.space_group_name_H-M   'P 1'
#
loop_
_entity.id
_entity.type
_entity.pdbx_description
1 polymer ?
#
loop_
_entity_poly.entity_id
_entity_poly.type
_entity_poly.pdbx_seq_one_letter_code
_entity_poly.pdbx_strand_id
1 'polypeptide(L)'
;SPSPAIAGDCSFKQIPTISYYWDPNCAPRGGPGCNADGRHMKCRFCGTGPFPACPTGPVAAKASPAPSSSPSPEIAGDCSFSATPALPYFWDTECAPRGGAGCNADGKHMECRLCGKAPYPDCPSER
;
A
#
# COMPACT_ATOMS: atom_id res chain seq x y z
N SER A 1 16.37 -19.74 -12.75
CA SER A 1 16.91 -19.85 -11.39
C SER A 1 15.75 -19.90 -10.40
N PRO A 2 15.68 -20.87 -9.47
CA PRO A 2 14.66 -20.88 -8.45
C PRO A 2 14.97 -19.77 -7.42
N SER A 3 14.09 -18.78 -7.30
CA SER A 3 14.21 -17.71 -6.30
C SER A 3 14.10 -18.30 -4.89
N PRO A 4 14.88 -17.80 -3.92
CA PRO A 4 14.94 -18.38 -2.58
C PRO A 4 13.59 -18.24 -1.87
N ALA A 5 13.12 -19.36 -1.31
CA ALA A 5 11.96 -19.42 -0.43
C ALA A 5 12.16 -18.51 0.78
N ILE A 6 11.30 -17.51 0.97
CA ILE A 6 11.19 -16.84 2.27
C ILE A 6 10.21 -17.66 3.10
N ALA A 7 10.76 -18.56 3.91
CA ALA A 7 10.02 -19.34 4.88
C ALA A 7 9.50 -18.44 6.01
N GLY A 8 8.19 -18.17 6.00
CA GLY A 8 7.47 -17.52 7.09
C GLY A 8 6.75 -16.24 6.66
N ASP A 9 5.65 -16.39 5.92
CA ASP A 9 4.72 -15.29 5.67
C ASP A 9 3.64 -15.26 6.76
N CYS A 10 3.22 -14.07 7.17
CA CYS A 10 2.11 -13.92 8.10
C CYS A 10 0.78 -14.26 7.42
N SER A 11 -0.06 -15.10 8.03
CA SER A 11 -1.28 -15.60 7.37
C SER A 11 -2.54 -15.10 8.06
N PHE A 12 -3.10 -14.00 7.55
CA PHE A 12 -4.31 -13.40 8.11
C PHE A 12 -5.58 -13.90 7.42
N LYS A 13 -6.63 -14.18 8.22
CA LYS A 13 -7.99 -14.44 7.68
C LYS A 13 -8.62 -13.19 7.06
N GLN A 14 -8.32 -12.03 7.65
CA GLN A 14 -8.69 -10.71 7.14
C GLN A 14 -7.44 -9.85 7.22
N ILE A 15 -7.03 -9.28 6.09
CA ILE A 15 -5.82 -8.46 6.03
C ILE A 15 -5.99 -7.26 6.98
N PRO A 16 -5.10 -7.11 7.97
CA PRO A 16 -5.21 -6.03 8.92
C PRO A 16 -4.86 -4.69 8.28
N THR A 17 -5.33 -3.63 8.93
CA THR A 17 -5.02 -2.23 8.61
C THR A 17 -3.67 -1.79 9.19
N ILE A 18 -3.06 -2.62 10.05
CA ILE A 18 -1.81 -2.32 10.76
C ILE A 18 -0.70 -3.12 10.12
N SER A 19 0.38 -2.44 9.70
CA SER A 19 1.52 -3.07 9.04
C SER A 19 2.13 -4.19 9.87
N TYR A 20 2.67 -5.21 9.22
CA TYR A 20 3.26 -6.36 9.90
C TYR A 20 4.54 -6.83 9.22
N TYR A 21 5.32 -7.62 9.93
CA TYR A 21 6.51 -8.27 9.39
C TYR A 21 6.80 -9.56 10.15
N TRP A 22 7.67 -10.38 9.58
CA TRP A 22 8.17 -11.56 10.26
C TRP A 22 9.36 -11.20 11.17
N ASP A 23 9.18 -11.31 12.48
CA ASP A 23 10.19 -11.09 13.50
C ASP A 23 10.57 -12.41 14.22
N PRO A 24 11.77 -12.97 13.98
CA PRO A 24 12.22 -14.14 14.69
C PRO A 24 12.40 -13.91 16.19
N ASN A 25 12.55 -12.65 16.65
CA ASN A 25 12.71 -12.32 18.06
C ASN A 25 11.40 -12.42 18.86
N CYS A 26 10.25 -12.46 18.17
CA CYS A 26 8.97 -12.65 18.84
C CYS A 26 8.82 -14.05 19.45
N ALA A 27 9.57 -15.05 18.98
CA ALA A 27 9.59 -16.37 19.58
C ALA A 27 10.92 -16.61 20.32
N PRO A 28 10.91 -17.16 21.53
CA PRO A 28 9.76 -17.57 22.36
C PRO A 28 9.24 -16.47 23.31
N ARG A 29 9.91 -15.31 23.40
CA ARG A 29 9.64 -14.29 24.43
C ARG A 29 8.33 -13.52 24.26
N GLY A 30 7.76 -13.48 23.07
CA GLY A 30 6.64 -12.59 22.74
C GLY A 30 7.05 -11.11 22.77
N GLY A 31 6.06 -10.24 22.89
CA GLY A 31 6.27 -8.79 22.94
C GLY A 31 5.15 -8.01 22.23
N PRO A 32 5.20 -6.67 22.29
CA PRO A 32 4.21 -5.82 21.66
C PRO A 32 4.20 -6.05 20.14
N GLY A 33 3.02 -6.44 19.65
CA GLY A 33 2.74 -6.74 18.24
C GLY A 33 2.97 -8.18 17.83
N CYS A 34 3.61 -9.03 18.64
CA CYS A 34 3.90 -10.43 18.28
C CYS A 34 2.63 -11.31 18.21
N ASN A 35 2.72 -12.43 17.50
CA ASN A 35 1.58 -13.31 17.18
C ASN A 35 0.44 -12.55 16.47
N ALA A 36 0.78 -11.63 15.58
CA ALA A 36 -0.17 -10.72 14.94
C ALA A 36 -1.26 -11.44 14.14
N ASP A 37 -0.94 -12.56 13.49
CA ASP A 37 -1.88 -13.35 12.70
C ASP A 37 -2.61 -14.44 13.52
N GLY A 38 -2.30 -14.55 14.82
CA GLY A 38 -2.89 -15.53 15.73
C GLY A 38 -2.50 -16.99 15.45
N ARG A 39 -1.59 -17.22 14.49
CA ARG A 39 -1.12 -18.56 14.09
C ARG A 39 0.39 -18.67 14.21
N HIS A 40 1.13 -17.62 13.83
CA HIS A 40 2.58 -17.62 13.85
C HIS A 40 3.10 -16.65 14.90
N MET A 41 3.78 -17.18 15.92
CA MET A 41 4.40 -16.34 16.96
C MET A 41 5.39 -15.31 16.41
N LYS A 42 5.99 -15.60 15.25
CA LYS A 42 6.96 -14.71 14.59
C LYS A 42 6.31 -13.60 13.78
N CYS A 43 4.99 -13.61 13.60
CA CYS A 43 4.32 -12.49 12.95
C CYS A 43 4.19 -11.31 13.91
N ARG A 44 4.61 -10.10 13.51
CA ARG A 44 4.63 -8.92 14.36
C ARG A 44 4.00 -7.69 13.72
N PHE A 45 3.06 -7.03 14.41
CA PHE A 45 2.57 -5.69 14.04
C PHE A 45 3.64 -4.61 14.25
N CYS A 46 3.65 -3.60 13.39
CA CYS A 46 4.59 -2.48 13.42
C CYS A 46 4.00 -1.19 12.82
N GLY A 47 4.67 -0.06 13.06
CA GLY A 47 4.46 1.19 12.31
C GLY A 47 3.33 2.11 12.80
N THR A 48 2.52 1.69 13.78
CA THR A 48 1.50 2.56 14.40
C THR A 48 1.13 2.09 15.81
N GLY A 49 0.62 2.99 16.65
CA GLY A 49 0.15 2.69 18.00
C GLY A 49 1.26 2.26 18.99
N PRO A 50 1.02 1.31 19.92
CA PRO A 50 2.00 0.82 20.90
C PRO A 50 3.04 -0.15 20.29
N PHE A 51 3.02 -0.33 18.97
CA PHE A 51 3.90 -1.26 18.25
C PHE A 51 5.19 -0.56 17.83
N PRO A 52 6.31 -1.30 17.74
CA PRO A 52 7.57 -0.72 17.31
C PRO A 52 7.53 -0.25 15.85
N ALA A 53 8.52 0.56 15.47
CA ALA A 53 8.73 0.92 14.08
C ALA A 53 8.96 -0.32 13.21
N CYS A 54 8.44 -0.30 11.99
CA CYS A 54 8.71 -1.37 11.02
C CYS A 54 10.18 -1.35 10.60
N PRO A 55 10.82 -2.50 10.38
CA PRO A 55 12.17 -2.53 9.84
C PRO A 55 12.18 -1.92 8.43
N THR A 56 13.16 -1.06 8.14
CA THR A 56 13.35 -0.40 6.82
C THR A 56 13.87 -1.37 5.74
N GLY A 57 13.69 -2.68 5.92
CA GLY A 57 14.17 -3.73 5.01
C GLY A 57 13.05 -4.32 4.13
N PRO A 58 13.40 -5.12 3.11
CA PRO A 58 12.46 -5.70 2.13
C PRO A 58 11.47 -6.74 2.71
N VAL A 59 11.39 -6.89 4.03
CA VAL A 59 10.63 -7.93 4.73
C VAL A 59 9.39 -7.41 5.47
N ALA A 60 9.13 -6.10 5.40
CA ALA A 60 7.92 -5.51 5.97
C ALA A 60 6.74 -5.69 5.00
N ALA A 61 5.88 -6.66 5.28
CA ALA A 61 4.60 -6.82 4.59
C ALA A 61 3.62 -5.75 5.12
N LYS A 62 3.55 -4.63 4.40
CA LYS A 62 2.66 -3.53 4.74
C LYS A 62 1.21 -4.02 4.63
N ALA A 63 0.57 -4.24 5.77
CA ALA A 63 -0.87 -4.41 5.82
C ALA A 63 -1.51 -3.08 5.40
N SER A 64 -2.23 -3.15 4.29
CA SER A 64 -2.83 -1.99 3.65
C SER A 64 -3.99 -1.47 4.48
N PRO A 65 -3.97 -0.18 4.77
CA PRO A 65 -5.04 0.68 4.31
C PRO A 65 -4.44 1.87 3.57
N ALA A 66 -5.20 2.37 2.62
CA ALA A 66 -4.90 3.48 1.74
C ALA A 66 -4.07 3.10 0.49
N PRO A 67 -4.52 3.59 -0.68
CA PRO A 67 -3.87 3.34 -1.95
C PRO A 67 -2.44 3.86 -1.90
N SER A 68 -1.56 3.06 -2.46
CA SER A 68 -0.17 3.41 -2.68
C SER A 68 -0.11 4.60 -3.65
N SER A 69 -0.09 5.81 -3.10
CA SER A 69 0.74 6.86 -3.68
C SER A 69 2.19 6.43 -3.45
N SER A 70 2.71 5.60 -4.35
CA SER A 70 4.15 5.44 -4.51
C SER A 70 4.45 5.28 -5.99
N PRO A 71 5.35 6.10 -6.54
CA PRO A 71 5.58 6.22 -7.98
C PRO A 71 6.21 4.93 -8.49
N SER A 72 5.54 4.27 -9.44
CA SER A 72 6.24 3.35 -10.34
C SER A 72 7.06 4.20 -11.30
N PRO A 73 8.35 3.89 -11.52
CA PRO A 73 9.25 4.78 -12.22
C PRO A 73 8.92 4.79 -13.72
N GLU A 74 9.02 5.98 -14.31
CA GLU A 74 9.24 6.22 -15.74
C GLU A 74 8.07 6.01 -16.70
N ILE A 75 6.94 6.72 -16.52
CA ILE A 75 6.30 7.44 -17.65
C ILE A 75 5.84 8.81 -17.14
N ALA A 76 6.29 9.87 -17.80
CA ALA A 76 6.20 11.27 -17.37
C ALA A 76 4.81 11.71 -16.88
N GLY A 77 4.74 12.11 -15.60
CA GLY A 77 3.63 12.86 -15.02
C GLY A 77 3.21 12.37 -13.63
N ASP A 78 3.58 13.10 -12.58
CA ASP A 78 3.09 12.86 -11.23
C ASP A 78 1.95 13.83 -10.89
N CYS A 79 0.88 13.30 -10.31
CA CYS A 79 -0.17 14.12 -9.71
C CYS A 79 0.36 14.89 -8.49
N SER A 80 0.06 16.20 -8.37
CA SER A 80 0.55 17.04 -7.27
C SER A 80 -0.59 17.65 -6.45
N PHE A 81 -1.05 16.93 -5.43
CA PHE A 81 -2.13 17.41 -4.56
C PHE A 81 -1.63 18.32 -3.44
N SER A 82 -2.36 19.41 -3.17
CA SER A 82 -2.12 20.28 -2.00
C SER A 82 -2.57 19.64 -0.68
N ALA A 83 -3.44 18.63 -0.75
CA ALA A 83 -3.89 17.83 0.38
C ALA A 83 -4.11 16.39 -0.09
N THR A 84 -3.82 15.40 0.76
CA THR A 84 -3.96 13.98 0.40
C THR A 84 -5.40 13.67 -0.03
N PRO A 85 -5.62 13.15 -1.25
CA PRO A 85 -6.96 12.84 -1.73
C PRO A 85 -7.53 11.63 -0.98
N ALA A 86 -8.84 11.65 -0.75
CA ALA A 86 -9.55 10.55 -0.08
C ALA A 86 -9.76 9.33 -1.00
N LEU A 87 -9.67 9.54 -2.32
CA LEU A 87 -9.82 8.52 -3.34
C LEU A 87 -8.47 8.22 -4.01
N PRO A 88 -8.24 6.97 -4.44
CA PRO A 88 -7.08 6.64 -5.26
C PRO A 88 -7.07 7.42 -6.56
N TYR A 89 -5.87 7.58 -7.11
CA TYR A 89 -5.65 8.28 -8.37
C TYR A 89 -4.54 7.62 -9.17
N PHE A 90 -4.53 7.88 -10.47
CA PHE A 90 -3.48 7.47 -11.40
C PHE A 90 -3.29 8.51 -12.50
N TRP A 91 -2.20 8.42 -13.23
CA TRP A 91 -1.95 9.26 -14.40
C TRP A 91 -2.58 8.65 -15.64
N ASP A 92 -3.48 9.38 -16.29
CA ASP A 92 -4.23 8.98 -17.47
C ASP A 92 -3.99 9.97 -18.62
N THR A 93 -3.20 9.57 -19.61
CA THR A 93 -2.90 10.40 -20.78
C THR A 93 -4.11 10.61 -21.68
N GLU A 94 -5.19 9.84 -21.53
CA GLU A 94 -6.44 10.08 -22.25
C GLU A 94 -7.26 11.24 -21.66
N CYS A 95 -6.99 11.65 -20.41
CA CYS A 95 -7.66 12.79 -19.81
C CYS A 95 -7.30 14.12 -20.48
N ALA A 96 -6.05 14.33 -20.92
CA ALA A 96 -5.65 15.59 -21.57
C ALA A 96 -6.43 15.90 -22.87
N PRO A 97 -6.59 14.96 -23.82
CA PRO A 97 -7.34 15.23 -25.05
C PRO A 97 -8.86 15.05 -24.94
N ARG A 98 -9.39 14.25 -24.01
CA ARG A 98 -10.83 13.93 -23.92
C ARG A 98 -11.53 14.44 -22.67
N GLY A 99 -10.79 14.71 -21.59
CA GLY A 99 -11.34 14.92 -20.26
C GLY A 99 -12.08 13.68 -19.74
N GLY A 100 -13.00 13.89 -18.80
CA GLY A 100 -13.85 12.83 -18.26
C GLY A 100 -13.92 12.80 -16.73
N ALA A 101 -14.68 11.83 -16.22
CA ALA A 101 -14.87 11.69 -14.78
C ALA A 101 -13.54 11.39 -14.08
N GLY A 102 -13.17 12.29 -13.16
CA GLY A 102 -11.98 12.16 -12.32
C GLY A 102 -10.75 12.88 -12.85
N CYS A 103 -10.72 13.36 -14.10
CA CYS A 103 -9.59 14.08 -14.69
C CYS A 103 -9.32 15.43 -14.00
N ASN A 104 -8.11 15.96 -14.16
CA ASN A 104 -7.63 17.15 -13.45
C ASN A 104 -7.81 17.06 -11.92
N ALA A 105 -7.59 15.88 -11.35
CA ALA A 105 -7.87 15.60 -9.95
C ALA A 105 -7.07 16.48 -8.98
N ASP A 106 -5.84 16.84 -9.34
CA ASP A 106 -4.96 17.66 -8.52
C ASP A 106 -5.07 19.17 -8.83
N GLY A 107 -5.88 19.54 -9.82
CA GLY A 107 -6.11 20.92 -10.24
C GLY A 107 -4.94 21.57 -10.99
N LYS A 108 -3.89 20.81 -11.31
CA LYS A 108 -2.70 21.29 -12.02
C LYS A 108 -2.43 20.50 -13.29
N HIS A 109 -2.67 19.19 -13.27
CA HIS A 109 -2.37 18.30 -14.38
C HIS A 109 -3.66 17.66 -14.91
N MET A 110 -3.96 17.85 -16.19
CA MET A 110 -5.20 17.32 -16.78
C MET A 110 -5.25 15.80 -16.74
N GLU A 111 -4.09 15.18 -16.84
CA GLU A 111 -3.83 13.75 -16.85
C GLU A 111 -4.01 13.10 -15.47
N CYS A 112 -4.08 13.88 -14.39
CA CYS A 112 -4.31 13.31 -13.08
C CYS A 112 -5.77 12.85 -12.94
N ARG A 113 -6.02 11.55 -12.68
CA ARG A 113 -7.37 10.97 -12.64
C ARG A 113 -7.70 10.26 -11.33
N LEU A 114 -8.82 10.62 -10.68
CA LEU A 114 -9.41 9.86 -9.56
C LEU A 114 -10.02 8.54 -10.06
N CYS A 115 -9.98 7.49 -9.24
CA CYS A 115 -10.54 6.17 -9.56
C CYS A 115 -11.16 5.47 -8.33
N GLY A 116 -11.71 4.27 -8.55
CA GLY A 116 -12.11 3.32 -7.49
C GLY A 116 -13.47 3.59 -6.84
N LYS A 117 -14.20 4.63 -7.26
CA LYS A 117 -15.55 4.90 -6.79
C LYS A 117 -16.37 5.66 -7.81
N ALA A 118 -17.61 5.22 -8.08
CA ALA A 118 -18.54 5.93 -8.94
C ALA A 118 -18.72 7.42 -8.53
N PRO A 119 -18.73 8.37 -9.48
CA PRO A 119 -18.77 8.19 -10.94
C PRO A 119 -17.40 7.99 -11.62
N TYR A 120 -16.32 7.84 -10.85
CA TYR A 120 -14.97 7.64 -11.38
C TYR A 120 -14.78 6.19 -11.86
N PRO A 121 -13.89 5.97 -12.84
CA PRO A 121 -13.61 4.63 -13.35
C PRO A 121 -12.94 3.75 -12.28
N ASP A 122 -12.91 2.45 -12.53
CA ASP A 122 -12.08 1.54 -11.75
C ASP A 122 -10.60 1.92 -11.85
N CYS A 123 -9.87 1.67 -10.76
CA CYS A 123 -8.42 1.88 -10.78
C CYS A 123 -7.75 0.80 -11.63
N PRO A 124 -6.69 1.15 -12.38
CA PRO A 124 -5.90 0.14 -13.06
C PRO A 124 -5.36 -0.85 -12.03
N SER A 125 -5.62 -2.13 -12.25
CA SER A 125 -5.03 -3.22 -11.46
C SER A 125 -3.73 -3.60 -12.16
N GLU A 126 -2.59 -3.34 -11.52
CA GLU A 126 -1.26 -3.65 -12.08
C GLU A 126 -1.14 -5.15 -12.40
N ARG A 127 -0.53 -5.48 -13.56
CA ARG A 127 -0.20 -6.84 -14.00
C ARG A 127 1.28 -7.11 -13.81
#